data_AF-A0A967HLV3-F1
#
_entry.id   AF-A0A967HLV3-F1
#
_cell.length_a   1.000
_cell.length_b   1.000
_cell.length_c   1.000
_cell.angle_alpha   90.00
_cell.angle_beta   90.00
_cell.angle_gamma   90.00
#
_symmetry.space_group_name_H-M   'P 1'
#
loop_
_entity.id
_entity.type
_entity.pdbx_description
1 polymer ?
#
loop_
_entity_poly.entity_id
_entity_poly.type
_entity_poly.pdbx_seq_one_letter_code
_entity_poly.pdbx_strand_id
1 'polypeptide(L)'
;MIRHALHGATAVALLALCAVPAAAQVDPPAGRADTRVRVVPGAEYAAGPIQRFFHGDNRRDLWTRELLVPVLDLDGYAGGLVPEDQGGNQSKTLHLVAGDGRTYIFRSVQKFAGQVLPEDLRGTAFNAMLQDHISVFHPGGGFVVPRLHEALGLLALPPELRVMPDHPRLGEYRETFAGMLGQVV
;
A
#
# COMPACT_ATOMS: atom_id res chain seq x y z
N MET A 1 -42.69 -33.80 41.14
CA MET A 1 -42.48 -32.67 40.21
C MET A 1 -40.98 -32.35 40.20
N ILE A 2 -40.42 -32.26 39.00
CA ILE A 2 -39.03 -32.56 38.65
C ILE A 2 -38.25 -31.26 38.40
N ARG A 3 -37.03 -31.21 38.98
CA ARG A 3 -35.78 -30.51 38.59
C ARG A 3 -35.62 -28.99 38.79
N HIS A 4 -34.78 -28.69 39.79
CA HIS A 4 -33.44 -28.07 39.67
C HIS A 4 -33.23 -26.90 38.72
N ALA A 5 -32.86 -25.77 39.35
CA ALA A 5 -32.26 -24.58 38.80
C ALA A 5 -31.08 -24.88 37.86
N LEU A 6 -31.01 -24.16 36.74
CA LEU A 6 -29.77 -23.91 36.03
C LEU A 6 -29.65 -22.40 35.78
N HIS A 7 -28.65 -21.81 36.43
CA HIS A 7 -28.17 -20.47 36.16
C HIS A 7 -27.48 -20.49 34.79
N GLY A 8 -28.07 -19.88 33.78
CA GLY A 8 -27.42 -19.63 32.50
C GLY A 8 -26.58 -18.37 32.62
N ALA A 9 -25.29 -18.54 32.91
CA ALA A 9 -24.32 -17.45 32.96
C ALA A 9 -24.23 -16.75 31.59
N THR A 10 -24.46 -15.45 31.60
CA THR A 10 -24.32 -14.50 30.50
C THR A 10 -22.87 -14.48 30.04
N ALA A 11 -22.58 -15.05 28.87
CA ALA A 11 -21.29 -14.87 28.20
C ALA A 11 -21.36 -13.60 27.35
N VAL A 12 -21.15 -12.44 27.97
CA VAL A 12 -20.83 -11.21 27.25
C VAL A 12 -19.39 -11.34 26.77
N ALA A 13 -19.20 -11.75 25.52
CA ALA A 13 -17.90 -11.70 24.88
C ALA A 13 -17.54 -10.21 24.69
N LEU A 14 -16.65 -9.71 25.54
CA LEU A 14 -16.00 -8.41 25.35
C LEU A 14 -15.22 -8.47 24.02
N LEU A 15 -15.74 -7.80 22.98
CA LEU A 15 -14.94 -7.44 21.82
C LEU A 15 -13.83 -6.52 22.34
N ALA A 16 -12.64 -7.08 22.52
CA ALA A 16 -11.44 -6.31 22.76
C ALA A 16 -11.20 -5.44 21.52
N LEU A 17 -11.54 -4.17 21.63
CA LEU A 17 -11.21 -3.12 20.68
C LEU A 17 -9.67 -3.07 20.63
N CYS A 18 -9.06 -3.75 19.66
CA CYS A 18 -7.67 -3.55 19.36
C CYS A 18 -7.55 -2.12 18.84
N ALA A 19 -7.10 -1.22 19.71
CA ALA A 19 -6.58 0.07 19.27
C ALA A 19 -5.38 -0.24 18.38
N VAL A 20 -5.62 -0.23 17.07
CA VAL A 20 -4.54 -0.16 16.08
C VAL A 20 -3.77 1.11 16.47
N PRO A 21 -2.47 1.03 16.80
CA PRO A 21 -1.71 2.25 17.00
C PRO A 21 -1.84 2.99 15.67
N ALA A 22 -2.37 4.20 15.70
CA ALA A 22 -2.35 5.07 14.54
C ALA A 22 -0.89 5.10 14.08
N ALA A 23 -0.60 4.45 12.96
CA ALA A 23 0.69 4.56 12.33
C ALA A 23 0.91 6.06 12.18
N ALA A 24 1.94 6.60 12.85
CA ALA A 24 2.25 8.01 12.76
C ALA A 24 2.39 8.32 11.28
N GLN A 25 1.39 9.00 10.72
CA GLN A 25 1.43 9.47 9.34
C GLN A 25 2.51 10.54 9.34
N VAL A 26 3.70 10.18 8.88
CA VAL A 26 4.76 11.14 8.61
C VAL A 26 4.24 12.02 7.48
N ASP A 27 4.23 13.33 7.70
CA ASP A 27 3.82 14.28 6.68
C ASP A 27 4.55 13.99 5.36
N PRO A 28 3.82 13.92 4.23
CA PRO A 28 4.43 13.51 2.98
C PRO A 28 5.53 14.51 2.58
N PRO A 29 6.70 14.02 2.12
CA PRO A 29 7.87 14.86 1.92
C PRO A 29 7.71 15.80 0.73
N ALA A 30 8.30 16.98 0.83
CA ALA A 30 8.47 17.86 -0.33
C ALA A 30 9.37 17.21 -1.40
N GLY A 31 8.91 17.24 -2.65
CA GLY A 31 9.61 16.64 -3.79
C GLY A 31 10.80 17.48 -4.24
N ARG A 32 12.00 17.07 -3.87
CA ARG A 32 13.25 17.62 -4.40
C ARG A 32 14.17 16.48 -4.81
N ALA A 33 14.99 16.71 -5.83
CA ALA A 33 16.08 15.82 -6.21
C ALA A 33 16.91 15.41 -4.97
N ASP A 34 17.28 14.13 -4.90
CA ASP A 34 18.07 13.47 -3.84
C ASP A 34 17.41 13.32 -2.46
N THR A 35 16.19 13.82 -2.25
CA THR A 35 15.47 13.58 -1.00
C THR A 35 15.16 12.09 -0.84
N ARG A 36 15.51 11.52 0.32
CA ARG A 36 15.15 10.15 0.71
C ARG A 36 14.36 10.19 2.01
N VAL A 37 13.36 9.31 2.12
CA VAL A 37 12.53 9.19 3.30
C VAL A 37 12.46 7.75 3.78
N ARG A 38 12.24 7.60 5.09
CA ARG A 38 11.92 6.32 5.70
C ARG A 38 10.42 6.06 5.54
N VAL A 39 10.08 4.89 5.02
CA VAL A 39 8.70 4.50 4.75
C VAL A 39 8.51 3.02 5.04
N VAL A 40 7.34 2.66 5.57
CA VAL A 40 6.94 1.28 5.82
C VAL A 40 5.90 0.89 4.75
N PRO A 41 6.14 -0.15 3.92
CA PRO A 41 5.26 -0.49 2.80
C PRO A 41 3.80 -0.77 3.14
N GLY A 42 3.54 -1.36 4.32
CA GLY A 42 2.20 -1.69 4.78
C GLY A 42 2.18 -1.85 6.30
N ALA A 43 2.27 -0.73 7.02
CA ALA A 43 2.24 -0.70 8.48
C ALA A 43 0.97 -1.37 9.04
N GLU A 44 -0.14 -1.32 8.31
CA GLU A 44 -1.40 -1.99 8.66
C GLU A 44 -1.32 -3.53 8.75
N TYR A 45 -0.24 -4.13 8.24
CA TYR A 45 -0.04 -5.58 8.30
C TYR A 45 0.67 -6.05 9.58
N ALA A 46 1.06 -5.13 10.46
CA ALA A 46 1.53 -5.46 11.79
C ALA A 46 0.45 -6.28 12.53
N ALA A 47 0.82 -7.47 12.99
CA ALA A 47 -0.13 -8.43 13.55
C ALA A 47 0.41 -9.05 14.84
N GLY A 48 -0.45 -9.08 15.86
CA GLY A 48 -0.20 -9.78 17.12
C GLY A 48 -0.48 -11.29 17.04
N PRO A 49 -0.27 -12.03 18.15
CA PRO A 49 -0.38 -13.49 18.17
C PRO A 49 -1.76 -14.02 17.76
N ILE A 50 -2.85 -13.34 18.16
CA ILE A 50 -4.22 -13.78 17.84
C ILE A 50 -4.48 -13.67 16.34
N GLN A 51 -4.13 -12.53 15.72
CA GLN A 51 -4.29 -12.34 14.28
C GLN A 51 -3.45 -13.33 13.49
N ARG A 52 -2.21 -13.59 13.92
CA ARG A 52 -1.33 -14.61 13.31
C ARG A 52 -1.86 -16.03 13.47
N PHE A 53 -2.49 -16.37 14.59
CA PHE A 53 -3.11 -17.68 14.79
C PHE A 53 -4.21 -17.96 13.75
N PHE A 54 -5.06 -16.97 13.45
CA PHE A 54 -6.16 -17.14 12.50
C PHE A 54 -5.77 -16.91 11.04
N HIS A 55 -4.86 -15.96 10.76
CA HIS A 55 -4.55 -15.51 9.39
C HIS A 55 -3.15 -15.94 8.90
N GLY A 56 -2.38 -16.61 9.75
CA GLY A 56 -0.98 -16.98 9.49
C GLY A 56 0.01 -15.83 9.64
N ASP A 57 1.29 -16.20 9.63
CA ASP A 57 2.41 -15.25 9.76
C ASP A 57 2.62 -14.42 8.50
N ASN A 58 2.29 -14.97 7.33
CA ASN A 58 2.43 -14.37 6.00
C ASN A 58 3.79 -13.69 5.79
N ARG A 59 3.88 -12.66 4.94
CA ARG A 59 5.11 -11.89 4.68
C ARG A 59 5.10 -10.56 5.43
N ARG A 60 4.46 -10.53 6.60
CA ARG A 60 4.22 -9.30 7.38
C ARG A 60 5.51 -8.63 7.79
N ASP A 61 6.56 -9.39 8.02
CA ASP A 61 7.93 -8.91 8.26
C ASP A 61 8.43 -8.05 7.09
N LEU A 62 8.19 -8.45 5.84
CA LEU A 62 8.57 -7.68 4.66
C LEU A 62 7.72 -6.42 4.49
N TRP A 63 6.43 -6.51 4.81
CA TRP A 63 5.49 -5.38 4.72
C TRP A 63 5.72 -4.32 5.79
N THR A 64 6.17 -4.72 6.98
CA THR A 64 6.40 -3.84 8.13
C THR A 64 7.85 -3.38 8.27
N ARG A 65 8.74 -3.84 7.37
CA ARG A 65 10.14 -3.42 7.36
C ARG A 65 10.26 -2.00 6.81
N GLU A 66 10.86 -1.13 7.60
CA GLU A 66 11.20 0.23 7.17
C GLU A 66 12.23 0.21 6.03
N LEU A 67 11.97 1.01 5.00
CA LEU A 67 12.82 1.20 3.83
C LEU A 67 13.25 2.66 3.72
N LEU A 68 14.49 2.90 3.30
CA LEU A 68 14.95 4.23 2.90
C LEU A 68 14.79 4.38 1.39
N VAL A 69 13.83 5.17 0.95
CA VAL A 69 13.38 5.26 -0.45
C VAL A 69 13.51 6.70 -0.96
N PRO A 70 13.99 6.92 -2.20
CA PRO A 70 14.00 8.25 -2.78
C PRO A 70 12.59 8.76 -3.08
N VAL A 71 12.39 10.06 -2.86
CA VAL A 71 11.18 10.76 -3.26
C VAL A 71 11.21 10.98 -4.77
N LEU A 72 10.05 10.92 -5.43
CA LEU A 72 9.91 11.24 -6.84
C LEU A 72 10.04 12.75 -7.04
N ASP A 73 10.95 13.18 -7.90
CA ASP A 73 11.12 14.59 -8.27
C ASP A 73 10.18 14.92 -9.43
N LEU A 74 9.01 15.48 -9.14
CA LEU A 74 8.03 15.82 -10.19
C LEU A 74 8.48 16.99 -11.07
N ASP A 75 9.39 17.84 -10.61
CA ASP A 75 9.86 18.98 -11.40
C ASP A 75 10.97 18.59 -12.36
N GLY A 76 11.89 17.72 -11.92
CA GLY A 76 13.09 17.35 -12.68
C GLY A 76 13.03 16.02 -13.42
N TYR A 77 12.28 15.03 -12.92
CA TYR A 77 12.31 13.68 -13.49
C TYR A 77 11.81 13.68 -14.95
N ALA A 78 12.62 13.17 -15.87
CA ALA A 78 12.32 13.10 -17.31
C ALA A 78 11.86 14.44 -17.94
N GLY A 79 12.38 15.57 -17.45
CA GLY A 79 11.97 16.90 -17.91
C GLY A 79 10.72 17.44 -17.20
N GLY A 80 10.32 16.80 -16.11
CA GLY A 80 9.16 17.15 -15.29
C GLY A 80 7.96 16.26 -15.60
N LEU A 81 7.27 15.80 -14.55
CA LEU A 81 6.14 14.90 -14.62
C LEU A 81 4.84 15.65 -14.33
N VAL A 82 3.84 15.50 -15.19
CA VAL A 82 2.51 16.08 -15.03
C VAL A 82 1.47 14.96 -14.99
N PRO A 83 0.63 14.86 -13.95
CA PRO A 83 -0.45 13.89 -13.91
C PRO A 83 -1.46 14.09 -15.04
N GLU A 84 -1.90 12.98 -15.63
CA GLU A 84 -2.89 12.96 -16.70
C GLU A 84 -4.16 12.24 -16.26
N ASP A 85 -4.05 10.99 -15.81
CA ASP A 85 -5.19 10.15 -15.42
C ASP A 85 -4.82 9.16 -14.31
N GLN A 86 -5.81 8.68 -13.56
CA GLN A 86 -5.65 7.67 -12.53
C GLN A 86 -6.54 6.44 -12.78
N GLY A 87 -6.09 5.29 -12.29
CA GLY A 87 -6.90 4.08 -12.36
C GLY A 87 -6.31 2.91 -11.58
N GLY A 88 -6.59 1.72 -12.09
CA GLY A 88 -6.15 0.45 -11.50
C GLY A 88 -7.18 -0.20 -10.60
N ASN A 89 -7.06 -1.52 -10.48
CA ASN A 89 -8.07 -2.38 -9.84
C ASN A 89 -7.67 -2.78 -8.42
N GLN A 90 -6.53 -3.46 -8.29
CA GLN A 90 -5.96 -3.87 -7.00
C GLN A 90 -4.91 -2.88 -6.51
N SER A 91 -4.47 -1.95 -7.34
CA SER A 91 -3.44 -0.96 -7.04
C SER A 91 -3.92 0.36 -7.61
N LYS A 92 -3.64 1.45 -6.89
CA LYS A 92 -3.77 2.79 -7.42
C LYS A 92 -2.62 3.06 -8.39
N THR A 93 -2.97 3.54 -9.57
CA THR A 93 -2.07 3.87 -10.67
C THR A 93 -2.31 5.31 -11.09
N LEU A 94 -1.24 6.07 -11.34
CA LEU A 94 -1.26 7.42 -11.88
C LEU A 94 -0.41 7.46 -13.14
N HIS A 95 -1.00 7.92 -14.24
CA HIS A 95 -0.33 8.19 -15.50
C HIS A 95 0.25 9.59 -15.45
N LEU A 96 1.52 9.72 -15.81
CA LEU A 96 2.30 10.95 -15.73
C LEU A 96 2.92 11.21 -17.11
N VAL A 97 2.60 12.34 -17.73
CA VAL A 97 3.26 12.79 -18.96
C VAL A 97 4.52 13.56 -18.59
N ALA A 98 5.64 13.16 -19.18
CA ALA A 98 6.93 13.79 -18.95
C ALA A 98 7.25 14.87 -19.98
N GLY A 99 8.14 15.79 -19.63
CA GLY A 99 8.66 16.81 -20.55
C GLY A 99 9.41 16.24 -21.77
N ASP A 100 9.89 15.00 -21.68
CA ASP A 100 10.47 14.25 -22.80
C ASP A 100 9.43 13.68 -23.79
N GLY A 101 8.14 13.88 -23.54
CA GLY A 101 7.03 13.41 -24.37
C GLY A 101 6.61 11.96 -24.11
N ARG A 102 7.23 11.26 -23.15
CA ARG A 102 6.87 9.89 -22.76
C ARG A 102 5.87 9.89 -21.61
N THR A 103 5.07 8.83 -21.54
CA THR A 103 4.20 8.56 -20.39
C THR A 103 4.91 7.61 -19.44
N TYR A 104 4.96 8.00 -18.17
CA TYR A 104 5.40 7.19 -17.05
C TYR A 104 4.20 6.77 -16.21
N ILE A 105 4.33 5.64 -15.53
CA ILE A 105 3.28 5.09 -14.69
C ILE A 105 3.80 5.00 -13.25
N PHE A 106 3.18 5.74 -12.34
CA PHE A 106 3.34 5.51 -10.91
C PHE A 106 2.29 4.50 -10.43
N ARG A 107 2.70 3.39 -9.85
CA ARG A 107 1.80 2.38 -9.29
C ARG A 107 2.13 2.09 -7.84
N SER A 108 1.12 2.13 -6.98
CA SER A 108 1.25 1.76 -5.57
C SER A 108 1.84 0.36 -5.36
N VAL A 109 2.76 0.26 -4.39
CA VAL A 109 3.19 -1.03 -3.84
C VAL A 109 2.00 -1.68 -3.16
N GLN A 110 1.29 -0.89 -2.34
CA GLN A 110 0.12 -1.35 -1.61
C GLN A 110 -1.01 -1.82 -2.54
N LYS A 111 -1.78 -2.79 -2.06
CA LYS A 111 -3.03 -3.22 -2.70
C LYS A 111 -4.23 -2.79 -1.89
N PHE A 112 -5.33 -2.48 -2.59
CA PHE A 112 -6.53 -1.94 -1.97
C PHE A 112 -7.71 -2.87 -2.24
N ALA A 113 -7.90 -3.86 -1.37
CA ALA A 113 -8.93 -4.89 -1.53
C ALA A 113 -10.35 -4.29 -1.57
N GLY A 114 -10.57 -3.13 -0.93
CA GLY A 114 -11.86 -2.44 -0.94
C GLY A 114 -12.31 -1.94 -2.32
N GLN A 115 -11.39 -1.73 -3.27
CA GLN A 115 -11.74 -1.22 -4.61
C GLN A 115 -12.63 -2.18 -5.40
N VAL A 116 -12.51 -3.49 -5.16
CA VAL A 116 -13.31 -4.53 -5.82
C VAL A 116 -14.59 -4.89 -5.06
N LEU A 117 -14.80 -4.31 -3.88
CA LEU A 117 -15.96 -4.64 -3.06
C LEU A 117 -17.18 -3.78 -3.45
N PRO A 118 -18.40 -4.38 -3.38
CA PRO A 118 -19.64 -3.64 -3.28
C PRO A 118 -19.58 -2.55 -2.21
N GLU A 119 -20.25 -1.43 -2.43
CA GLU A 119 -20.18 -0.24 -1.56
C GLU A 119 -20.53 -0.56 -0.09
N ASP A 120 -21.53 -1.43 0.11
CA ASP A 120 -22.00 -1.90 1.42
C ASP A 120 -20.98 -2.76 2.17
N LEU A 121 -19.98 -3.31 1.48
CA LEU A 121 -18.92 -4.10 2.09
C LEU A 121 -17.63 -3.31 2.32
N ARG A 122 -17.50 -2.10 1.78
CA ARG A 122 -16.31 -1.26 1.98
C ARG A 122 -16.23 -0.76 3.41
N GLY A 123 -15.03 -0.79 4.00
CA GLY A 123 -14.81 -0.38 5.39
C GLY A 123 -15.37 -1.34 6.45
N THR A 124 -15.97 -2.46 6.06
CA THR A 124 -16.47 -3.48 7.00
C THR A 124 -15.35 -4.37 7.54
N ALA A 125 -15.66 -5.20 8.55
CA ALA A 125 -14.76 -6.25 9.02
C ALA A 125 -14.37 -7.23 7.90
N PHE A 126 -15.26 -7.46 6.92
CA PHE A 126 -14.96 -8.28 5.75
C PHE A 126 -13.91 -7.61 4.84
N ASN A 127 -14.03 -6.30 4.60
CA ASN A 127 -12.97 -5.55 3.92
C ASN A 127 -11.64 -5.66 4.70
N ALA A 128 -11.66 -5.50 6.02
CA ALA A 128 -10.43 -5.58 6.83
C ALA A 128 -9.76 -6.95 6.71
N MET A 129 -10.55 -8.04 6.76
CA MET A 129 -10.06 -9.40 6.55
C MET A 129 -9.45 -9.60 5.16
N LEU A 130 -10.13 -9.13 4.10
CA LEU A 130 -9.61 -9.24 2.74
C LEU A 130 -8.35 -8.38 2.52
N GLN A 131 -8.32 -7.19 3.11
CA GLN A 131 -7.15 -6.33 3.08
C GLN A 131 -5.97 -7.04 3.76
N ASP A 132 -6.20 -7.71 4.89
CA ASP A 132 -5.17 -8.46 5.61
C ASP A 132 -4.57 -9.62 4.77
N HIS A 133 -5.37 -10.26 3.91
CA HIS A 133 -4.86 -11.29 2.99
C HIS A 133 -3.81 -10.79 1.99
N ILE A 134 -3.73 -9.47 1.74
CA ILE A 134 -2.66 -8.90 0.91
C ILE A 134 -1.28 -9.15 1.54
N SER A 135 -1.19 -9.31 2.87
CA SER A 135 0.05 -9.63 3.57
C SER A 135 0.71 -10.94 3.09
N VAL A 136 -0.04 -11.82 2.41
CA VAL A 136 0.49 -13.04 1.77
C VAL A 136 1.42 -12.69 0.61
N PHE A 137 1.18 -11.61 -0.13
CA PHE A 137 2.01 -11.22 -1.27
C PHE A 137 3.36 -10.64 -0.84
N HIS A 138 4.35 -10.72 -1.72
CA HIS A 138 5.62 -10.05 -1.51
C HIS A 138 5.52 -8.59 -2.00
N PRO A 139 5.79 -7.57 -1.16
CA PRO A 139 5.65 -6.15 -1.55
C PRO A 139 6.57 -5.77 -2.73
N GLY A 140 7.79 -6.32 -2.76
CA GLY A 140 8.75 -6.16 -3.86
C GLY A 140 8.65 -7.15 -5.02
N GLY A 141 7.59 -7.97 -5.12
CA GLY A 141 7.52 -9.04 -6.14
C GLY A 141 7.62 -8.52 -7.59
N GLY A 142 7.10 -7.33 -7.87
CA GLY A 142 7.13 -6.70 -9.20
C GLY A 142 8.53 -6.35 -9.70
N PHE A 143 9.51 -6.20 -8.80
CA PHE A 143 10.89 -5.83 -9.16
C PHE A 143 11.73 -7.02 -9.64
N VAL A 144 11.24 -8.26 -9.46
CA VAL A 144 11.97 -9.48 -9.86
C VAL A 144 11.86 -9.72 -11.37
N VAL A 145 10.69 -9.44 -11.96
CA VAL A 145 10.38 -9.78 -13.36
C VAL A 145 11.37 -9.16 -14.37
N PRO A 146 11.72 -7.85 -14.28
CA PRO A 146 12.69 -7.26 -15.20
C PRO A 146 14.07 -7.93 -15.17
N ARG A 147 14.51 -8.40 -14.00
CA ARG A 147 15.79 -9.12 -13.87
C ARG A 147 15.78 -10.46 -14.58
N LEU A 148 14.63 -11.14 -14.58
CA LEU A 148 14.45 -12.37 -15.33
C LEU A 148 14.43 -12.09 -16.84
N HIS A 149 13.81 -11.00 -17.28
CA HIS A 149 13.82 -10.59 -18.69
C HIS A 149 15.24 -10.26 -19.17
N GLU A 150 16.01 -9.49 -18.39
CA GLU A 150 17.42 -9.17 -18.66
C GLU A 150 18.25 -10.45 -18.85
N ALA A 151 18.09 -11.43 -17.97
CA ALA A 151 18.81 -12.71 -18.04
C ALA A 151 18.48 -13.54 -19.30
N LEU A 152 17.31 -13.33 -19.90
CA LEU A 152 16.86 -13.98 -21.13
C LEU A 152 17.14 -13.16 -22.39
N GLY A 153 17.78 -11.99 -22.26
CA GLY A 153 18.01 -11.07 -23.37
C GLY A 153 16.72 -10.41 -23.89
N LEU A 154 15.65 -10.39 -23.09
CA LEU A 154 14.40 -9.73 -23.42
C LEU A 154 14.44 -8.26 -22.99
N LEU A 155 13.70 -7.42 -23.72
CA LEU A 155 13.52 -6.02 -23.34
C LEU A 155 12.90 -5.96 -21.93
N ALA A 156 13.56 -5.23 -21.04
CA ALA A 156 13.14 -5.04 -19.66
C ALA A 156 13.04 -3.55 -19.36
N LEU A 157 11.97 -3.15 -18.65
CA LEU A 157 11.81 -1.83 -18.09
C LEU A 157 11.83 -1.98 -16.56
N PRO A 158 12.99 -1.82 -15.91
CA PRO A 158 13.10 -1.98 -14.46
C PRO A 158 12.35 -0.84 -13.76
N PRO A 159 11.36 -1.13 -12.91
CA PRO A 159 10.68 -0.11 -12.15
C PRO A 159 11.59 0.46 -11.06
N GLU A 160 11.43 1.74 -10.79
CA GLU A 160 12.10 2.42 -9.69
C GLU A 160 11.16 2.54 -8.49
N LEU A 161 11.62 2.12 -7.30
CA LEU A 161 10.87 2.34 -6.06
C LEU A 161 11.00 3.79 -5.63
N ARG A 162 9.87 4.49 -5.51
CA ARG A 162 9.79 5.92 -5.21
C ARG A 162 8.67 6.21 -4.21
N VAL A 163 8.83 7.25 -3.40
CA VAL A 163 7.73 7.85 -2.64
C VAL A 163 7.21 9.05 -3.42
N MET A 164 5.90 9.12 -3.63
CA MET A 164 5.28 10.29 -4.25
C MET A 164 5.38 11.50 -3.31
N PRO A 165 5.88 12.66 -3.76
CA PRO A 165 5.98 13.84 -2.92
C PRO A 165 4.61 14.45 -2.62
N ASP A 166 4.57 15.26 -1.58
CA ASP A 166 3.51 16.25 -1.41
C ASP A 166 3.79 17.46 -2.31
N HIS A 167 3.14 17.54 -3.47
CA HIS A 167 3.50 18.54 -4.49
C HIS A 167 2.27 19.17 -5.16
N PRO A 168 2.23 20.50 -5.37
CA PRO A 168 1.09 21.17 -6.00
C PRO A 168 0.73 20.67 -7.40
N ARG A 169 1.74 20.23 -8.18
CA ARG A 169 1.55 19.69 -9.54
C ARG A 169 0.68 18.43 -9.57
N LEU A 170 0.48 17.77 -8.43
CA LEU A 170 -0.45 16.64 -8.31
C LEU A 170 -1.92 17.06 -8.45
N GLY A 171 -2.26 18.34 -8.22
CA GLY A 171 -3.64 18.81 -8.36
C GLY A 171 -4.63 17.98 -7.54
N GLU A 172 -5.69 17.50 -8.20
CA GLU A 172 -6.71 16.63 -7.59
C GLU A 172 -6.16 15.27 -7.13
N TYR A 173 -5.08 14.78 -7.74
CA TYR A 173 -4.46 13.50 -7.38
C TYR A 173 -3.66 13.57 -6.07
N ARG A 174 -3.39 14.78 -5.57
CA ARG A 174 -2.55 15.01 -4.37
C ARG A 174 -3.10 14.29 -3.15
N GLU A 175 -4.40 14.37 -2.89
CA GLU A 175 -5.04 13.72 -1.74
C GLU A 175 -4.87 12.20 -1.76
N THR A 176 -4.88 11.61 -2.95
CA THR A 176 -4.77 10.16 -3.10
C THR A 176 -3.32 9.68 -3.07
N PHE A 177 -2.39 10.40 -3.71
CA PHE A 177 -1.06 9.88 -4.00
C PHE A 177 0.06 10.46 -3.13
N ALA A 178 -0.08 11.63 -2.51
CA ALA A 178 1.00 12.22 -1.70
C ALA A 178 1.46 11.26 -0.58
N GLY A 179 2.78 11.04 -0.45
CA GLY A 179 3.38 10.12 0.52
C GLY A 179 3.26 8.63 0.17
N MET A 180 2.58 8.29 -0.93
CA MET A 180 2.39 6.90 -1.32
C MET A 180 3.71 6.27 -1.76
N LEU A 181 3.98 5.06 -1.27
CA LEU A 181 5.05 4.22 -1.80
C LEU A 181 4.60 3.52 -3.08
N GLY A 182 5.37 3.67 -4.15
CA GLY A 182 5.05 3.08 -5.44
C GLY A 182 6.28 2.81 -6.30
N GLN A 183 6.00 2.21 -7.44
CA GLN A 183 6.95 2.00 -8.51
C GLN A 183 6.68 2.99 -9.65
N VAL A 184 7.74 3.54 -10.23
CA VAL A 184 7.70 4.35 -11.46
C VAL A 184 8.32 3.54 -12.59
N VAL A 185 7.65 3.48 -13.75
CA VAL A 185 8.13 2.80 -14.97
C VAL A 185 7.79 3.62 -16.21
#